data_AF-A0A6L7MZR4-F1
#
_entry.id   AF-A0A6L7MZR4-F1
#
_cell.length_a   1.000
_cell.length_b   1.000
_cell.length_c   1.000
_cell.angle_alpha   90.00
_cell.angle_beta   90.00
_cell.angle_gamma   90.00
#
_symmetry.space_group_name_H-M   'P 1'
#
loop_
_entity.id
_entity.type
_entity.pdbx_description
1 polymer ?
#
loop_
_entity_poly.entity_id
_entity_poly.type
_entity_poly.pdbx_seq_one_letter_code
_entity_poly.pdbx_strand_id
1 'polypeptide(L)' 'MNPEPSRLPFPREAPPGWRSCRECGCWEYNACWHEELGACWWVKEDLCSHCHYSLQNGQDAENGPSAELG' A
#
# COMPACT_ATOMS: atom_id res chain seq x y z
N MET A 1 15.19 -2.51 31.24
CA MET A 1 13.90 -3.03 30.73
C MET A 1 13.53 -2.21 29.51
N ASN A 2 13.49 -2.80 28.31
CA ASN A 2 12.97 -2.11 27.12
C ASN A 2 11.44 -2.07 27.23
N PRO A 3 10.79 -0.89 27.08
CA PRO A 3 9.34 -0.83 27.08
C PRO A 3 8.80 -1.54 25.82
N GLU A 4 8.05 -2.61 26.03
CA GLU A 4 7.28 -3.29 24.98
C GLU A 4 6.36 -2.26 24.31
N PRO A 5 6.34 -2.15 22.96
CA PRO A 5 5.47 -1.21 22.29
C PRO A 5 4.02 -1.59 22.56
N SER A 6 3.33 -0.70 23.24
CA SER A 6 1.91 -0.72 23.56
C SER A 6 1.04 -1.28 22.43
N ARG A 7 0.56 -2.51 22.62
CA ARG A 7 -0.82 -3.01 22.38
C ARG A 7 -1.64 -2.31 21.28
N LEU A 8 -1.13 -2.21 20.07
CA LEU A 8 -2.03 -2.28 18.91
C LEU A 8 -2.46 -3.76 18.78
N PRO A 9 -3.75 -4.07 18.56
CA PRO A 9 -4.21 -5.46 18.48
C PRO A 9 -3.60 -6.23 17.29
N PHE A 10 -2.97 -5.53 16.34
CA PHE A 10 -2.34 -6.12 15.17
C PHE A 10 -0.94 -5.54 14.94
N PRO A 11 0.06 -6.38 14.59
CA PRO A 11 1.37 -5.88 14.19
C PRO A 11 1.24 -5.04 12.92
N ARG A 12 2.00 -3.94 12.87
CA ARG A 12 2.02 -3.07 11.67
C ARG A 12 2.60 -3.80 10.46
N GLU A 13 3.50 -4.74 10.71
CA GLU A 13 4.20 -5.56 9.73
C GLU A 13 3.57 -6.96 9.63
N ALA A 14 3.65 -7.54 8.44
CA ALA A 14 3.19 -8.90 8.20
C ALA A 14 4.12 -9.92 8.89
N PRO A 15 3.58 -10.96 9.54
CA PRO A 15 4.39 -12.06 10.05
C PRO A 15 5.15 -12.79 8.93
N PRO A 16 6.26 -13.47 9.23
CA PRO A 16 6.99 -14.23 8.22
C PRO A 16 6.11 -15.31 7.58
N GLY A 17 6.15 -15.40 6.25
CA GLY A 17 5.32 -16.32 5.45
C GLY A 17 3.93 -15.79 5.09
N TRP A 18 3.59 -14.57 5.49
CA TRP A 18 2.33 -13.94 5.11
C TRP A 18 2.49 -13.08 3.86
N ARG A 19 1.44 -13.04 3.05
CA ARG A 19 1.35 -12.09 1.93
C ARG A 19 1.32 -10.66 2.46
N SER A 20 2.14 -9.80 1.87
CA SER A 20 2.16 -8.36 2.15
C SER A 20 2.30 -7.58 0.85
N CYS A 21 1.72 -6.40 0.78
CA CYS A 21 1.90 -5.51 -0.36
C CYS A 21 3.33 -4.94 -0.30
N ARG A 22 4.12 -5.14 -1.36
CA ARG A 22 5.50 -4.64 -1.39
C ARG A 22 5.62 -3.12 -1.36
N GLU A 23 4.57 -2.40 -1.78
CA GLU A 23 4.58 -0.94 -1.89
C GLU A 23 4.20 -0.28 -0.56
N CYS A 24 3.14 -0.75 0.10
CA CYS A 24 2.59 -0.12 1.31
C CYS A 24 2.70 -0.98 2.57
N GLY A 25 3.11 -2.24 2.46
CA GLY A 25 3.24 -3.17 3.59
C GLY A 25 1.90 -3.68 4.15
N CYS A 26 0.77 -3.33 3.55
CA CYS A 26 -0.53 -3.85 4.02
C CYS A 26 -0.55 -5.37 3.93
N TRP A 27 -1.31 -6.02 4.80
CA TRP A 27 -1.44 -7.47 4.85
C TRP A 27 -2.85 -7.86 5.29
N GLU A 28 -3.15 -9.16 5.36
CA GLU A 28 -4.52 -9.69 5.52
C GLU A 28 -5.32 -9.06 6.68
N TYR A 29 -4.66 -8.72 7.80
CA TYR A 29 -5.29 -8.10 8.97
C TYR A 29 -4.99 -6.60 9.13
N ASN A 30 -4.28 -6.00 8.18
CA ASN A 30 -3.95 -4.58 8.18
C ASN A 30 -4.04 -4.04 6.74
N ALA A 31 -5.23 -4.20 6.14
CA ALA A 31 -5.52 -3.69 4.81
C ALA A 31 -5.49 -2.16 4.78
N CYS A 32 -5.06 -1.58 3.66
CA CYS A 32 -5.26 -0.15 3.42
C CYS A 32 -6.77 0.16 3.45
N TRP A 33 -7.12 1.33 4.00
CA TRP A 33 -8.50 1.79 4.04
C TRP A 33 -8.64 3.08 3.24
N HIS A 34 -9.69 3.17 2.43
CA HIS A 34 -10.13 4.39 1.77
C HIS A 34 -11.58 4.67 2.14
N GLU A 35 -11.92 5.93 2.36
CA GLU A 35 -13.23 6.34 2.88
C GLU A 35 -14.38 5.94 1.95
N GLU A 36 -14.15 6.04 0.63
CA GLU A 36 -15.17 5.74 -0.40
C GLU A 36 -15.08 4.31 -0.96
N LEU A 37 -13.89 3.70 -0.95
CA LEU A 37 -13.64 2.39 -1.60
C LEU A 37 -13.55 1.24 -0.59
N GLY A 38 -13.44 1.56 0.69
CA GLY A 38 -13.28 0.58 1.77
C GLY A 38 -11.87 0.01 1.86
N ALA A 39 -11.79 -1.24 2.32
CA ALA A 39 -10.54 -1.96 2.46
C ALA A 39 -9.98 -2.38 1.09
N CYS A 40 -8.66 -2.27 0.90
CA CYS A 40 -8.01 -2.80 -0.30
C CYS A 40 -8.08 -4.33 -0.36
N TRP A 41 -7.99 -4.88 -1.57
CA TRP A 41 -7.93 -6.32 -1.81
C TRP A 41 -6.64 -6.71 -2.54
N TRP A 42 -6.33 -8.00 -2.59
CA TRP A 42 -5.17 -8.52 -3.33
C TRP A 42 -5.45 -8.57 -4.83
N VAL A 43 -4.57 -7.99 -5.63
CA VAL A 43 -4.62 -8.08 -7.10
C VAL A 43 -3.46 -8.88 -7.68
N LYS A 44 -2.34 -8.94 -6.95
CA LYS A 44 -1.20 -9.84 -7.22
C LYS A 44 -0.71 -10.43 -5.90
N GLU A 45 0.25 -11.37 -5.99
CA GLU A 45 0.84 -12.05 -4.83
C GLU A 45 1.43 -11.07 -3.80
N ASP A 46 2.10 -10.02 -4.30
CA ASP A 46 2.78 -8.98 -3.51
C ASP A 46 2.19 -7.57 -3.68
N LEU A 47 0.95 -7.43 -4.18
CA LEU A 47 0.37 -6.10 -4.49
C LEU A 47 -1.12 -5.98 -4.16
N CYS A 48 -1.48 -4.91 -3.45
CA CYS A 48 -2.87 -4.57 -3.17
C CYS A 48 -3.49 -3.67 -4.24
N SER A 49 -4.83 -3.65 -4.29
CA SER A 49 -5.60 -2.92 -5.30
C SER A 49 -5.33 -1.42 -5.27
N HIS A 50 -5.28 -0.80 -4.09
CA HIS A 50 -5.03 0.64 -3.97
C HIS A 50 -3.67 1.02 -4.57
N CYS A 51 -2.60 0.30 -4.22
CA CYS A 51 -1.28 0.53 -4.82
C CYS A 51 -1.25 0.21 -6.31
N HIS A 52 -1.93 -0.84 -6.75
CA HIS A 52 -2.03 -1.17 -8.18
C HIS A 52 -2.73 -0.08 -8.99
N TYR A 53 -3.80 0.52 -8.46
CA TYR A 53 -4.43 1.68 -9.09
C TYR A 53 -3.53 2.91 -9.03
N SER A 54 -2.90 3.22 -7.90
CA SER A 54 -1.96 4.35 -7.81
C SER A 54 -0.78 4.23 -8.77
N LEU A 55 -0.23 3.03 -8.95
CA LEU A 55 0.85 2.78 -9.90
C LEU A 55 0.37 2.96 -11.35
N GLN A 56 -0.82 2.44 -11.69
CA GLN A 56 -1.38 2.64 -13.03
C GLN A 56 -1.73 4.10 -13.31
N ASN A 57 -2.26 4.83 -12.32
CA ASN A 57 -2.62 6.25 -12.42
C ASN A 57 -1.41 7.19 -12.27
N GLY A 58 -0.24 6.67 -11.88
CA GLY A 58 1.01 7.42 -11.80
C GLY A 58 1.78 7.43 -13.12
N GLN A 59 1.59 6.39 -13.94
CA GLN A 59 2.25 6.24 -15.23
C GLN A 59 1.70 7.18 -16.32
N ASP A 60 0.51 7.76 -16.12
CA ASP A 60 -0.06 8.83 -16.96
C ASP A 60 0.39 10.24 -16.55
N ALA A 61 1.00 10.42 -15.37
CA ALA A 61 1.52 11.72 -14.93
C ALA A 61 2.99 11.96 -15.32
N GLU A 62 3.77 10.91 -15.59
CA GLU A 62 5.19 11.02 -15.99
C GLU A 62 5.44 11.10 -17.50
N ASN A 63 4.38 11.17 -18.32
CA ASN A 63 4.46 11.52 -19.74
C ASN A 63 3.58 12.73 -20.10
N GLY A 64 3.71 13.82 -19.33
CA GLY A 64 3.41 15.17 -19.82
C GLY A 64 4.69 15.77 -20.45
N PRO A 65 4.65 16.35 -21.67
CA PRO A 65 5.86 16.83 -22.34
C PRO A 65 6.52 17.92 -21.51
N SER A 66 7.79 17.68 -21.14
CA SER A 66 8.76 18.77 -21.02
C SER A 66 8.87 19.44 -22.39
N ALA A 67 8.24 20.60 -22.54
CA ALA A 67 8.58 21.59 -23.55
C ALA A 67 8.17 22.97 -23.02
N GLU A 68 9.20 23.71 -22.60
CA GLU A 68 9.39 25.16 -22.73
C GLU A 68 8.15 26.10 -22.74
N LEU A 69 8.05 26.96 -21.72
CA LEU A 69 7.45 28.30 -21.86
C LEU A 69 8.59 29.31 -21.77
N GLY A 70 8.79 30.05 -22.87
CA GLY A 70 9.87 31.01 -23.11
C GLY A 70 9.70 32.38 -22.48
#